data_AF-A0A7S1YX58-F1
#
_entry.id   AF-A0A7S1YX58-F1
#
_cell.length_a   1.000
_cell.length_b   1.000
_cell.length_c   1.000
_cell.angle_alpha   90.00
_cell.angle_beta   90.00
_cell.angle_gamma   90.00
#
_symmetry.space_group_name_H-M   'P 1'
#
loop_
_entity.id
_entity.type
_entity.pdbx_description
1 polymer ?
#
loop_
_entity_poly.entity_id
_entity_poly.type
_entity_poly.pdbx_seq_one_letter_code
_entity_poly.pdbx_strand_id
1 'polypeptide(L)'
;PGVELCIGRAEYPPDDRRVMIALTPVVNDAVATVGELGEEGLRVRAAGDVIRTMVRMLAAGVVTVDVQPLMSRDTGEVVFIDMTEARVLSSPPTFLDLANAGNFVAEMLGLIPESLSEVASTVLLEELKEVQARGETIDQEVYGILIGNTNIIKGEALRLIESHCDL
;
A
#
# COMPACT_ATOMS: atom_id res chain seq x y z
N PRO A 1 15.76 -6.63 -12.07
CA PRO A 1 14.29 -6.74 -12.22
C PRO A 1 13.60 -6.01 -11.06
N GLY A 2 12.85 -4.94 -11.35
CA GLY A 2 12.20 -4.10 -10.33
C GLY A 2 12.46 -2.59 -10.44
N VAL A 3 13.20 -2.15 -11.46
CA VAL A 3 13.38 -0.73 -11.79
C VAL A 3 13.13 -0.54 -13.28
N GLU A 4 12.55 0.61 -13.64
CA GLU A 4 12.38 1.03 -15.04
C GLU A 4 13.75 1.11 -15.73
N LEU A 5 13.84 0.59 -16.95
CA LEU A 5 15.04 0.70 -17.76
C LEU A 5 14.90 1.85 -18.72
N CYS A 6 15.80 2.83 -18.64
CA CYS A 6 15.89 3.90 -19.62
C CYS A 6 16.43 3.35 -20.95
N ILE A 7 15.59 3.39 -21.98
CA ILE A 7 15.90 2.91 -23.34
C ILE A 7 16.35 4.05 -24.26
N GLY A 8 16.17 5.30 -23.84
CA GLY A 8 16.66 6.46 -24.58
C GLY A 8 16.16 7.78 -24.02
N ARG A 9 16.74 8.86 -24.54
CA ARG A 9 16.29 10.24 -24.27
C ARG A 9 16.25 11.04 -25.57
N ALA A 10 15.35 12.00 -25.65
CA ALA A 10 15.26 12.97 -26.74
C ALA A 10 14.92 14.36 -26.19
N GLU A 11 15.31 15.42 -26.90
CA GLU A 11 14.90 16.79 -26.57
C GLU A 11 13.38 16.92 -26.67
N TYR A 12 12.75 17.63 -25.73
CA TYR A 12 11.32 17.90 -25.79
C TYR A 12 11.07 19.06 -26.77
N PRO A 13 10.45 18.82 -27.95
CA PRO A 13 10.40 19.82 -29.03
C PRO A 13 9.82 21.20 -28.64
N PRO A 14 8.86 21.30 -27.68
CA PRO A 14 8.31 22.59 -27.24
C PRO A 14 9.13 23.39 -26.21
N ASP A 15 10.07 22.78 -25.47
CA ASP A 15 10.76 23.40 -24.34
C ASP A 15 12.14 22.77 -24.16
N ASP A 16 13.19 23.55 -24.43
CA ASP A 16 14.61 23.14 -24.39
C ASP A 16 15.09 22.80 -22.96
N ARG A 17 14.29 23.14 -21.94
CA ARG A 17 14.55 22.76 -20.54
C ARG A 17 13.94 21.42 -20.15
N ARG A 18 13.21 20.76 -21.05
CA ARG A 18 12.57 19.45 -20.81
C ARG A 18 13.20 18.38 -21.69
N VAL A 19 13.16 17.15 -21.19
CA VAL A 19 13.65 15.97 -21.89
C VAL A 19 12.55 14.91 -21.92
N MET A 20 12.39 14.24 -23.05
CA MET A 20 11.60 13.02 -23.15
C MET A 20 12.50 11.84 -22.81
N ILE A 21 12.06 11.00 -21.88
CA ILE A 21 12.74 9.77 -21.53
C ILE A 21 11.84 8.61 -21.94
N ALA A 22 12.40 7.68 -22.69
CA ALA A 22 11.73 6.44 -23.03
C ALA A 22 12.15 5.38 -22.01
N LEU A 23 11.17 4.71 -21.40
CA LEU A 23 11.36 3.72 -20.35
C LEU A 23 10.75 2.39 -20.77
N THR A 24 11.35 1.28 -20.34
CA THR A 24 10.72 -0.05 -20.42
C THR A 24 9.73 -0.17 -19.27
N PRO A 25 8.49 -0.64 -19.53
CA PRO A 25 7.51 -0.84 -18.46
C PRO A 25 8.00 -1.88 -17.45
N VAL A 26 7.80 -1.60 -16.16
CA VAL A 26 8.13 -2.54 -15.07
C VAL A 26 7.19 -3.73 -15.08
N VAL A 27 5.92 -3.50 -15.39
CA VAL A 27 4.87 -4.50 -15.50
C VAL A 27 4.21 -4.36 -16.86
N ASN A 28 4.15 -5.45 -17.63
CA ASN A 28 3.44 -5.46 -18.92
C ASN A 28 1.92 -5.52 -18.66
N ASP A 29 1.15 -4.72 -19.40
CA ASP A 29 -0.31 -4.65 -19.31
C ASP A 29 -0.83 -4.49 -17.87
N ALA A 30 -0.44 -3.38 -17.24
CA ALA A 30 -0.76 -3.08 -15.85
C ALA A 30 -2.07 -2.29 -15.68
N VAL A 31 -2.71 -2.47 -14.52
CA VAL A 31 -3.85 -1.66 -14.05
C VAL A 31 -3.49 -0.91 -12.76
N ALA A 32 -4.22 0.17 -12.50
CA ALA A 32 -3.98 1.04 -11.34
C ALA A 32 -4.88 0.71 -10.14
N THR A 33 -5.88 -0.16 -10.29
CA THR A 33 -6.80 -0.51 -9.20
C THR A 33 -7.09 -2.01 -9.20
N VAL A 34 -7.37 -2.58 -8.01
CA VAL A 34 -7.74 -4.00 -7.89
C VAL A 34 -9.01 -4.29 -8.69
N GLY A 35 -9.95 -3.34 -8.77
CA GLY A 35 -11.22 -3.52 -9.48
C GLY A 35 -11.11 -3.76 -10.98
N GLU A 36 -9.99 -3.38 -11.60
CA GLU A 36 -9.75 -3.51 -13.05
C GLU A 36 -9.20 -4.88 -13.47
N LEU A 37 -8.85 -5.74 -12.50
CA LEU A 37 -8.44 -7.12 -12.76
C LEU A 37 -9.67 -7.97 -13.12
N GLY A 38 -9.59 -8.70 -14.24
CA GLY A 38 -10.73 -9.43 -14.79
C GLY A 38 -11.13 -10.68 -13.98
N GLU A 39 -10.15 -11.37 -13.41
CA GLU A 39 -10.38 -12.61 -12.66
C GLU A 39 -10.54 -12.34 -11.15
N GLU A 40 -11.51 -12.99 -10.52
CA GLU A 40 -11.76 -12.85 -9.08
C GLU A 40 -10.59 -13.31 -8.22
N GLY A 41 -9.93 -14.42 -8.58
CA GLY A 41 -8.75 -14.91 -7.85
C GLY A 41 -7.60 -13.90 -7.85
N LEU A 42 -7.39 -13.20 -8.97
CA LEU A 42 -6.37 -12.15 -9.08
C LEU A 42 -6.73 -10.93 -8.23
N ARG A 43 -8.01 -10.55 -8.19
CA ARG A 43 -8.51 -9.46 -7.35
C ARG A 43 -8.30 -9.73 -5.87
N VAL A 44 -8.64 -10.94 -5.41
CA VAL A 44 -8.44 -11.38 -4.03
C VAL A 44 -6.95 -11.33 -3.65
N ARG A 45 -6.08 -11.86 -4.52
CA ARG A 45 -4.63 -11.83 -4.32
C ARG A 45 -4.09 -10.40 -4.23
N ALA A 46 -4.43 -9.55 -5.21
CA ALA A 46 -3.97 -8.18 -5.25
C ALA A 46 -4.45 -7.36 -4.05
N ALA A 47 -5.70 -7.51 -3.62
CA ALA A 47 -6.20 -6.89 -2.39
C ALA A 47 -5.39 -7.34 -1.16
N GLY A 48 -5.06 -8.63 -1.08
CA GLY A 48 -4.18 -9.16 -0.04
C GLY A 48 -2.79 -8.52 -0.07
N ASP A 49 -2.15 -8.45 -1.25
CA ASP A 49 -0.81 -7.88 -1.42
C ASP A 49 -0.77 -6.38 -1.07
N VAL A 50 -1.84 -5.63 -1.39
CA VAL A 50 -1.99 -4.22 -0.97
C VAL A 50 -2.01 -4.11 0.56
N ILE A 51 -2.85 -4.90 1.25
CA ILE A 51 -2.93 -4.88 2.72
C ILE A 51 -1.61 -5.31 3.36
N ARG A 52 -1.00 -6.39 2.87
CA ARG A 52 0.29 -6.86 3.41
C ARG A 52 1.37 -5.80 3.26
N THR A 53 1.42 -5.13 2.12
CA THR A 53 2.39 -4.06 1.88
C THR A 53 2.13 -2.88 2.80
N MET A 54 0.88 -2.44 2.96
CA MET A 54 0.51 -1.36 3.88
C MET A 54 1.00 -1.65 5.30
N VAL A 55 0.66 -2.83 5.84
CA VAL A 55 1.03 -3.23 7.20
C VAL A 55 2.55 -3.30 7.38
N ARG A 56 3.27 -3.86 6.40
CA ARG A 56 4.73 -3.97 6.43
C ARG A 56 5.41 -2.60 6.37
N MET A 57 4.89 -1.67 5.56
CA MET A 57 5.41 -0.31 5.52
C MET A 57 5.20 0.40 6.86
N LEU A 58 4.01 0.30 7.45
CA LEU A 58 3.73 0.86 8.77
C LEU A 58 4.64 0.26 9.85
N ALA A 59 4.87 -1.05 9.84
CA ALA A 59 5.78 -1.74 10.77
C ALA A 59 7.25 -1.33 10.58
N ALA A 60 7.65 -1.00 9.36
CA ALA A 60 8.97 -0.41 9.06
C ALA A 60 9.05 1.08 9.42
N GLY A 61 7.98 1.69 9.92
CA GLY A 61 7.88 3.12 10.17
C GLY A 61 7.99 3.94 8.89
N VAL A 62 7.52 3.42 7.76
CA VAL A 62 7.55 4.09 6.45
C VAL A 62 6.12 4.34 5.97
N VAL A 63 5.87 5.54 5.48
CA VAL A 63 4.63 5.91 4.80
C VAL A 63 4.96 6.67 3.52
N THR A 64 4.04 6.67 2.56
CA THR A 64 4.14 7.54 1.38
C THR A 64 2.78 8.18 1.12
N VAL A 65 2.80 9.36 0.53
CA VAL A 65 1.61 9.98 -0.05
C VAL A 65 1.66 9.80 -1.57
N ASP A 66 0.50 9.88 -2.22
CA ASP A 66 0.37 9.64 -3.67
C ASP A 66 0.77 8.22 -4.08
N VAL A 67 0.12 7.23 -3.46
CA VAL A 67 0.34 5.81 -3.73
C VAL A 67 -0.02 5.49 -5.18
N GLN A 68 0.96 5.05 -5.96
CA GLN A 68 0.77 4.65 -7.36
C GLN A 68 1.07 3.15 -7.53
N PRO A 69 0.04 2.28 -7.57
CA PRO A 69 0.25 0.86 -7.84
C PRO A 69 0.25 0.56 -9.35
N LEU A 70 1.06 -0.43 -9.72
CA LEU A 70 1.00 -1.15 -10.99
C LEU A 70 0.66 -2.61 -10.68
N MET A 71 -0.49 -3.07 -11.15
CA MET A 71 -0.92 -4.47 -10.96
C MET A 71 -0.93 -5.21 -12.28
N SER A 72 -0.26 -6.36 -12.35
CA SER A 72 -0.30 -7.19 -13.56
C SER A 72 -1.70 -7.76 -13.78
N ARG A 73 -2.27 -7.57 -14.98
CA ARG A 73 -3.56 -8.19 -15.35
C ARG A 73 -3.51 -9.72 -15.38
N ASP A 74 -2.34 -10.29 -15.65
CA ASP A 74 -2.17 -11.74 -15.83
C ASP A 74 -1.87 -12.46 -14.50
N THR A 75 -1.08 -11.85 -13.63
CA THR A 75 -0.60 -12.50 -12.40
C THR A 75 -1.22 -11.95 -11.11
N GLY A 76 -1.83 -10.76 -11.18
CA GLY A 76 -2.32 -10.01 -10.02
C GLY A 76 -1.19 -9.46 -9.14
N GLU A 77 0.08 -9.56 -9.56
CA GLU A 77 1.21 -9.03 -8.82
C GLU A 77 1.11 -7.51 -8.71
N VAL A 78 1.26 -6.99 -7.49
CA VAL A 78 1.17 -5.56 -7.18
C VAL A 78 2.58 -5.00 -6.98
N VAL A 79 2.91 -3.94 -7.71
CA VAL A 79 4.14 -3.17 -7.55
C VAL A 79 3.78 -1.73 -7.26
N PHE A 80 4.18 -1.21 -6.11
CA PHE A 80 4.05 0.21 -5.82
C PHE A 80 5.25 0.95 -6.41
N ILE A 81 4.97 1.91 -7.27
CA ILE A 81 5.97 2.78 -7.88
C ILE A 81 5.92 4.16 -7.24
N ASP A 82 6.87 5.00 -7.63
CA ASP A 82 6.98 6.39 -7.19
C ASP A 82 7.05 6.56 -5.65
N MET A 83 8.12 6.04 -5.06
CA MET A 83 8.41 6.21 -3.63
C MET A 83 9.14 7.53 -3.33
N THR A 84 9.04 8.53 -4.22
CA THR A 84 9.78 9.80 -4.06
C THR A 84 9.28 10.63 -2.87
N GLU A 85 8.00 10.45 -2.51
CA GLU A 85 7.38 11.07 -1.33
C GLU A 85 7.38 10.17 -0.08
N ALA A 86 8.07 9.02 -0.14
CA ALA A 86 8.17 8.10 0.99
C ALA A 86 8.99 8.71 2.14
N ARG A 87 8.51 8.56 3.37
CA ARG A 87 9.09 9.13 4.58
C ARG A 87 9.18 8.08 5.67
N VAL A 88 10.27 8.14 6.42
CA VAL A 88 10.41 7.41 7.68
C VAL A 88 9.80 8.26 8.79
N LEU A 89 8.87 7.69 9.54
CA LEU A 89 8.21 8.33 10.68
C LEU A 89 9.21 8.57 11.80
N SER A 90 9.02 9.67 12.53
CA SER A 90 9.79 9.93 13.76
C SER A 90 9.40 8.92 14.86
N SER A 91 10.29 8.72 15.83
CA SER A 91 10.00 7.93 17.03
C SER A 91 10.30 8.78 18.28
N PRO A 92 9.28 9.34 18.96
CA PRO A 92 7.85 9.19 18.69
C PRO A 92 7.38 9.96 17.42
N PRO A 93 6.25 9.55 16.79
CA PRO A 93 5.70 10.24 15.64
C PRO A 93 5.32 11.69 15.95
N THR A 94 5.53 12.59 14.99
CA THR A 94 5.01 13.95 15.06
C THR A 94 3.56 14.03 14.57
N PHE A 95 2.87 15.14 14.85
CA PHE A 95 1.54 15.38 14.27
C PHE A 95 1.50 15.24 12.74
N LEU A 96 2.56 15.70 12.05
CA LEU A 96 2.66 15.58 10.60
C LEU A 96 2.86 14.12 10.16
N ASP A 97 3.63 13.35 10.92
CA ASP A 97 3.83 11.91 10.68
C ASP A 97 2.52 11.15 10.78
N LEU A 98 1.70 11.45 11.81
CA LEU A 98 0.38 10.88 12.00
C LEU A 98 -0.58 11.25 10.86
N ALA A 99 -0.57 12.51 10.40
CA ALA A 99 -1.38 12.94 9.26
C ALA A 99 -1.00 12.20 7.98
N ASN A 100 0.31 12.03 7.72
CA ASN A 100 0.81 11.27 6.57
C ASN A 100 0.45 9.78 6.67
N ALA A 101 0.55 9.19 7.86
CA ALA A 101 0.12 7.81 8.09
C ALA A 101 -1.39 7.62 7.82
N GLY A 102 -2.22 8.59 8.24
CA GLY A 102 -3.65 8.59 7.94
C GLY A 102 -3.95 8.63 6.44
N ASN A 103 -3.29 9.53 5.71
CA ASN A 103 -3.43 9.61 4.26
C ASN A 103 -2.98 8.33 3.57
N PHE A 104 -1.80 7.81 3.95
CA PHE A 104 -1.27 6.56 3.41
C PHE A 104 -2.24 5.40 3.60
N VAL A 105 -2.77 5.21 4.82
CA VAL A 105 -3.75 4.15 5.10
C VAL A 105 -5.01 4.34 4.27
N ALA A 106 -5.54 5.56 4.17
CA ALA A 106 -6.74 5.84 3.39
C ALA A 106 -6.53 5.57 1.89
N GLU A 107 -5.39 5.96 1.33
CA GLU A 107 -5.03 5.71 -0.06
C GLU A 107 -4.90 4.21 -0.36
N MET A 108 -4.18 3.47 0.49
CA MET A 108 -4.01 2.01 0.35
C MET A 108 -5.34 1.27 0.43
N LEU A 109 -6.21 1.64 1.37
CA LEU A 109 -7.56 1.06 1.47
C LEU A 109 -8.44 1.45 0.28
N GLY A 110 -8.28 2.65 -0.26
CA GLY A 110 -8.99 3.12 -1.44
C GLY A 110 -8.72 2.31 -2.71
N LEU A 111 -7.61 1.57 -2.77
CA LEU A 111 -7.29 0.67 -3.88
C LEU A 111 -8.15 -0.61 -3.89
N ILE A 112 -8.82 -0.92 -2.78
CA ILE A 112 -9.54 -2.17 -2.57
C ILE A 112 -11.04 -1.95 -2.76
N PRO A 113 -11.69 -2.63 -3.72
CA PRO A 113 -13.13 -2.61 -3.88
C PRO A 113 -13.87 -3.06 -2.62
N GLU A 114 -15.00 -2.43 -2.31
CA GLU A 114 -15.83 -2.77 -1.14
C GLU A 114 -16.24 -4.26 -1.11
N SER A 115 -16.43 -4.89 -2.28
CA SER A 115 -16.74 -6.31 -2.40
C SER A 115 -15.66 -7.25 -1.86
N LEU A 116 -14.44 -6.74 -1.62
CA LEU A 116 -13.30 -7.49 -1.07
C LEU A 116 -12.96 -7.07 0.38
N SER A 117 -13.81 -6.28 1.02
CA SER A 117 -13.61 -5.81 2.40
C SER A 117 -13.36 -6.95 3.40
N GLU A 118 -14.07 -8.07 3.30
CA GLU A 118 -13.88 -9.26 4.16
C GLU A 118 -12.51 -9.91 3.97
N VAL A 119 -12.06 -10.02 2.72
CA VAL A 119 -10.73 -10.55 2.38
C VAL A 119 -9.66 -9.63 2.97
N ALA A 120 -9.79 -8.32 2.74
CA ALA A 120 -8.87 -7.33 3.28
C ALA A 120 -8.82 -7.37 4.82
N SER A 121 -9.97 -7.59 5.48
CA SER A 121 -10.07 -7.78 6.93
C SER A 121 -9.25 -8.96 7.42
N THR A 122 -9.42 -10.10 6.76
CA THR A 122 -8.76 -11.35 7.13
C THR A 122 -7.26 -11.22 6.97
N VAL A 123 -6.82 -10.69 5.81
CA VAL A 123 -5.39 -10.50 5.52
C VAL A 123 -4.76 -9.47 6.45
N LEU A 124 -5.48 -8.40 6.82
CA LEU A 124 -4.99 -7.41 7.78
C LEU A 124 -4.69 -8.05 9.14
N LEU A 125 -5.61 -8.85 9.66
CA LEU A 125 -5.42 -9.57 10.93
C LEU A 125 -4.25 -10.55 10.87
N GLU A 126 -4.16 -11.31 9.77
CA GLU A 126 -3.08 -12.26 9.56
C GLU A 126 -1.72 -11.55 9.52
N GLU A 127 -1.59 -10.49 8.73
CA GLU A 127 -0.32 -9.78 8.60
C GLU A 127 0.07 -9.04 9.90
N LEU A 128 -0.89 -8.48 10.64
CA LEU A 128 -0.61 -7.89 11.96
C LEU A 128 -0.04 -8.94 12.94
N LYS A 129 -0.59 -10.15 12.94
CA LYS A 129 -0.06 -11.28 13.74
C LYS A 129 1.33 -11.70 13.26
N GLU A 130 1.55 -11.74 11.95
CA GLU A 130 2.86 -12.08 11.38
C GLU A 130 3.93 -11.05 11.76
N VAL A 131 3.64 -9.75 11.63
CA VAL A 131 4.53 -8.64 12.06
C VAL A 131 4.90 -8.82 13.54
N GLN A 132 3.92 -9.03 14.40
CA GLN A 132 4.16 -9.23 15.84
C GLN A 132 5.01 -10.49 16.09
N ALA A 133 4.74 -11.60 15.39
CA ALA A 133 5.50 -12.83 15.51
C ALA A 133 6.97 -12.67 15.05
N ARG A 134 7.27 -11.71 14.16
CA ARG A 134 8.64 -11.33 13.78
C ARG A 134 9.32 -10.41 14.79
N GLY A 135 8.61 -9.94 15.82
CA GLY A 135 9.13 -8.97 16.79
C GLY A 135 9.15 -7.53 16.27
N GLU A 136 8.48 -7.27 15.14
CA GLU A 136 8.25 -5.93 14.62
C GLU A 136 7.05 -5.31 15.35
N THR A 137 7.07 -3.99 15.53
CA THR A 137 6.00 -3.26 16.21
C THR A 137 5.58 -2.06 15.39
N ILE A 138 4.27 -1.83 15.29
CA ILE A 138 3.71 -0.57 14.78
C ILE A 138 3.54 0.36 15.97
N ASP A 139 3.95 1.62 15.82
CA ASP A 139 3.75 2.64 16.86
C ASP A 139 2.27 2.73 17.26
N GLN A 140 1.97 2.91 18.54
CA GLN A 140 0.59 2.86 19.05
C GLN A 140 -0.32 3.91 18.43
N GLU A 141 0.17 5.12 18.16
CA GLU A 141 -0.64 6.19 17.56
C GLU A 141 -0.93 5.87 16.09
N VAL A 142 0.05 5.31 15.38
CA VAL A 142 -0.08 4.83 14.00
C VAL A 142 -1.03 3.63 13.92
N TYR A 143 -0.95 2.72 14.88
CA TYR A 143 -1.88 1.60 15.01
C TYR A 143 -3.31 2.10 15.24
N GLY A 144 -3.50 3.11 16.09
CA GLY A 144 -4.79 3.76 16.31
C GLY A 144 -5.39 4.32 15.02
N ILE A 145 -4.57 4.93 14.16
CA ILE A 145 -4.99 5.41 12.83
C ILE A 145 -5.41 4.26 11.92
N LEU A 146 -4.60 3.19 11.86
CA LEU A 146 -4.91 2.00 11.07
C LEU A 146 -6.29 1.47 11.47
N ILE A 147 -6.50 1.21 12.76
CA ILE A 147 -7.76 0.67 13.27
C ILE A 147 -8.93 1.66 13.05
N GLY A 148 -8.72 2.96 13.26
CA GLY A 148 -9.75 3.97 13.04
C GLY A 148 -10.23 4.07 11.59
N ASN A 149 -9.34 3.85 10.62
CA ASN A 149 -9.68 3.83 9.20
C ASN A 149 -10.23 2.47 8.74
N THR A 150 -10.00 1.41 9.52
CA THR A 150 -10.54 0.07 9.23
C THR A 150 -12.03 -0.08 9.55
N ASN A 151 -12.79 0.97 9.85
CA ASN A 151 -14.26 0.87 9.88
C ASN A 151 -14.87 0.47 8.51
N ILE A 152 -14.08 0.53 7.43
CA ILE A 152 -14.38 0.00 6.10
C ILE A 152 -14.24 -1.55 6.04
N ILE A 153 -13.56 -2.13 7.03
CA ILE A 153 -13.20 -3.54 7.18
C ILE A 153 -14.09 -4.12 8.31
N LYS A 154 -14.90 -5.14 8.00
CA LYS A 154 -16.06 -5.51 8.82
C LYS A 154 -15.69 -5.83 10.28
N GLY A 155 -16.56 -5.39 11.20
CA GLY A 155 -16.34 -5.28 12.66
C GLY A 155 -16.01 -6.55 13.46
N GLU A 156 -15.88 -7.73 12.85
CA GLU A 156 -15.34 -8.92 13.54
C GLU A 156 -13.81 -8.85 13.69
N ALA A 157 -13.10 -8.19 12.76
CA ALA A 157 -11.67 -7.96 12.87
C ALA A 157 -11.31 -7.01 14.02
N LEU A 158 -12.11 -5.96 14.21
CA LEU A 158 -11.98 -5.01 15.32
C LEU A 158 -12.03 -5.70 16.69
N ARG A 159 -12.94 -6.66 16.91
CA ARG A 159 -13.04 -7.39 18.20
C ARG A 159 -11.84 -8.28 18.48
N LEU A 160 -11.27 -8.91 17.44
CA LEU A 160 -10.08 -9.74 17.56
C LEU A 160 -8.83 -8.89 17.83
N ILE A 161 -8.74 -7.73 17.20
CA ILE A 161 -7.68 -6.75 17.43
C ILE A 161 -7.74 -6.18 18.84
N GLU A 162 -8.91 -5.72 19.29
CA GLU A 162 -9.12 -5.17 20.63
C GLU A 162 -8.76 -6.19 21.73
N SER A 163 -9.11 -7.47 21.55
CA SER A 163 -8.75 -8.53 22.50
C SER A 163 -7.25 -8.85 22.59
N HIS A 164 -6.44 -8.45 21.61
CA HIS A 164 -5.00 -8.69 21.57
C HIS A 164 -4.17 -7.46 21.99
N CYS A 165 -4.79 -6.29 22.12
CA CYS A 165 -4.14 -5.04 22.57
C CYS A 165 -4.16 -4.85 24.10
N ASP A 166 -4.77 -5.76 24.86
CA ASP A 166 -4.73 -5.79 26.34
C ASP A 166 -3.45 -6.47 26.91
N LEU A 167 -2.31 -6.37 26.21
CA LEU A 167 -0.99 -6.87 26.65
C LEU A 167 0.05 -5.76 26.75
#